data_AF-A0A0J8U5S1-F1
#
_entry.id   AF-A0A0J8U5S1-F1
#
_cell.length_a   1.000
_cell.length_b   1.000
_cell.length_c   1.000
_cell.angle_alpha   90.00
_cell.angle_beta   90.00
_cell.angle_gamma   90.00
#
_symmetry.space_group_name_H-M   'P 1'
#
loop_
_entity.id
_entity.type
_entity.pdbx_description
1 polymer ?
#
loop_
_entity_poly.entity_id
_entity_poly.type
_entity_poly.pdbx_seq_one_letter_code
_entity_poly.pdbx_strand_id
1 'polypeptide(L)' 'MYFEIAEALQGNPGKWAEWPYEVEKKKAYSLQANIRIGRIKAFPLGDYESTVIKGKLFVRYVGGAI' A
#
# COMPACT_ATOMS: atom_id res chain seq x y z
N MET A 1 -2.09 13.43 0.28
CA MET A 1 -1.86 12.52 -0.87
C MET A 1 -1.95 11.04 -0.51
N TYR A 2 -1.31 10.51 0.54
CA TYR A 2 -1.43 9.07 0.84
C TYR A 2 -2.73 8.66 1.56
N PHE A 3 -3.41 9.59 2.22
CA PHE A 3 -4.65 9.33 2.97
C PHE A 3 -5.83 8.95 2.07
N GLU A 4 -5.97 9.60 0.91
CA GLU A 4 -7.05 9.31 -0.05
C GLU A 4 -6.97 7.87 -0.58
N ILE A 5 -5.75 7.35 -0.76
CA ILE A 5 -5.51 5.96 -1.17
C ILE A 5 -5.88 5.01 -0.04
N ALA A 6 -5.44 5.33 1.18
CA ALA A 6 -5.75 4.53 2.36
C ALA A 6 -7.27 4.45 2.58
N GLU A 7 -7.99 5.56 2.49
CA GLU A 7 -9.46 5.59 2.58
C GLU A 7 -10.13 4.77 1.47
N ALA A 8 -9.69 4.91 0.22
CA ALA A 8 -10.24 4.13 -0.90
C ALA A 8 -10.03 2.62 -0.73
N LEU A 9 -8.87 2.22 -0.18
CA LEU A 9 -8.55 0.83 0.15
C LEU A 9 -9.36 0.33 1.35
N GLN A 10 -9.55 1.15 2.39
CA GLN A 10 -10.38 0.83 3.54
C GLN A 10 -11.86 0.64 3.17
N GLY A 11 -12.36 1.40 2.19
CA GLY A 11 -13.70 1.20 1.64
C GLY A 11 -13.87 -0.10 0.82
N ASN A 12 -12.76 -0.77 0.45
CA ASN A 12 -12.75 -2.00 -0.33
C ASN A 12 -11.77 -3.04 0.29
N PRO A 13 -12.02 -3.52 1.51
CA PRO A 13 -11.12 -4.44 2.20
C PRO A 13 -10.89 -5.72 1.38
N GLY A 14 -9.65 -6.21 1.40
CA GLY A 14 -9.23 -7.44 0.71
C GLY A 14 -8.96 -7.31 -0.79
N LYS A 15 -9.37 -6.20 -1.43
CA LYS A 15 -9.12 -5.96 -2.86
C LYS A 15 -7.75 -5.29 -3.09
N TRP A 16 -7.02 -5.82 -4.07
CA TRP A 16 -5.78 -5.19 -4.55
C TRP A 16 -6.11 -3.99 -5.42
N ALA A 17 -5.55 -2.83 -5.07
CA ALA A 17 -5.54 -1.64 -5.92
C ALA A 17 -4.12 -1.33 -6.40
N GLU A 18 -4.01 -0.91 -7.65
CA GLU A 18 -2.77 -0.35 -8.19
C GLU A 18 -2.49 1.00 -7.52
N TRP A 19 -1.22 1.24 -7.18
CA TRP A 19 -0.80 2.52 -6.65
C TRP A 19 -0.98 3.61 -7.71
N PRO A 20 -1.73 4.69 -7.42
CA PRO A 20 -2.14 5.65 -8.45
C PRO A 20 -1.02 6.57 -8.93
N TYR A 21 0.09 6.64 -8.20
CA TYR A 21 1.24 7.45 -8.58
C TYR A 21 2.24 6.63 -9.37
N GLU A 22 2.68 7.18 -10.51
CA GLU A 22 3.79 6.60 -11.25
C GLU A 22 5.05 6.65 -10.38
N VAL A 23 5.41 5.49 -9.84
CA VAL A 23 6.59 5.30 -9.01
C VAL A 23 7.66 4.65 -9.86
N GLU A 24 8.83 5.27 -9.94
CA GLU A 24 9.99 4.62 -10.53
C GLU A 24 10.18 3.24 -9.90
N LYS A 25 10.54 2.22 -10.69
CA LYS A 25 10.65 0.83 -10.22
C LYS A 25 11.44 0.70 -8.90
N LYS A 26 12.55 1.43 -8.77
CA LYS A 26 13.37 1.45 -7.54
C LYS A 26 12.59 1.99 -6.34
N LYS A 27 11.76 3.01 -6.54
CA LYS A 27 10.92 3.61 -5.50
C LYS A 27 9.73 2.71 -5.14
N ALA A 28 9.19 1.93 -6.08
CA ALA A 28 8.10 0.99 -5.81
C ALA A 28 8.46 -0.03 -4.72
N TYR A 29 9.66 -0.63 -4.80
CA TYR A 29 10.16 -1.56 -3.78
C TYR A 29 10.40 -0.87 -2.43
N SER A 30 10.98 0.35 -2.43
CA SER A 30 11.16 1.12 -1.20
C SER A 30 9.83 1.50 -0.55
N LEU A 31 8.82 1.85 -1.35
CA LEU A 31 7.46 2.13 -0.89
C LEU A 31 6.80 0.88 -0.33
N GLN A 32 6.89 -0.26 -1.02
CA GLN A 32 6.41 -1.55 -0.52
C GLN A 32 7.01 -1.85 0.87
N ALA A 33 8.33 -1.71 1.02
CA ALA A 33 9.00 -1.92 2.30
C ALA A 33 8.47 -0.95 3.37
N ASN A 34 8.33 0.35 3.04
CA ASN A 34 7.82 1.36 3.97
C ASN A 34 6.37 1.10 4.40
N ILE A 35 5.51 0.63 3.50
CA ILE A 35 4.12 0.23 3.80
C ILE A 35 4.14 -1.00 4.72
N ARG A 36 4.94 -2.01 4.38
CA ARG A 36 5.05 -3.25 5.14
C ARG A 36 5.52 -3.05 6.58
N ILE A 37 6.43 -2.10 6.82
CA ILE A 37 6.93 -1.78 8.17
C ILE A 37 6.12 -0.67 8.88
N GLY A 38 5.03 -0.18 8.28
CA GLY A 38 4.20 0.87 8.86
C GLY A 38 4.88 2.24 9.00
N ARG A 39 5.94 2.50 8.21
CA ARG A 39 6.69 3.77 8.27
C ARG A 39 5.88 4.93 7.70
N ILE A 40 4.87 4.65 6.88
CA ILE A 40 3.98 5.66 6.30
C ILE A 40 2.78 5.83 7.22
N LYS A 41 2.55 7.04 7.75
CA LYS A 41 1.43 7.31 8.67
C LYS A 41 0.06 6.90 8.13
N ALA A 42 -0.15 6.97 6.81
CA ALA A 42 -1.39 6.56 6.16
C ALA A 42 -1.56 5.03 6.06
N PHE A 43 -0.48 4.27 6.26
CA PHE A 43 -0.45 2.81 6.20
C PHE A 43 0.11 2.26 7.51
N PRO A 44 -0.67 2.24 8.60
CA PRO A 44 -0.29 1.59 9.84
C PRO A 44 0.18 0.14 9.63
N LEU A 45 1.10 -0.29 10.49
CA LEU A 45 1.68 -1.63 10.47
C LEU A 45 0.59 -2.69 10.68
N GLY A 46 0.57 -3.73 9.84
CA GLY A 46 -0.37 -4.85 9.97
C GLY A 46 -1.74 -4.62 9.33
N ASP A 47 -2.07 -3.39 8.97
CA ASP A 47 -3.34 -3.04 8.34
C ASP A 47 -3.37 -3.23 6.83
N TYR A 48 -2.19 -3.23 6.18
CA TYR A 48 -2.07 -3.22 4.74
C TYR A 48 -1.06 -4.24 4.26
N GLU A 49 -1.38 -4.90 3.15
CA GLU A 49 -0.43 -5.69 2.38
C GLU A 49 -0.03 -4.94 1.11
N SER A 50 1.23 -5.10 0.71
CA SER A 50 1.76 -4.50 -0.51
C SER A 50 2.60 -5.50 -1.30
N THR A 51 2.43 -5.49 -2.62
CA THR A 51 3.17 -6.34 -3.56
C THR A 51 3.61 -5.54 -4.78
N VAL A 52 4.70 -5.95 -5.43
CA VAL A 52 5.18 -5.33 -6.67
C VAL A 52 5.09 -6.35 -7.79
N ILE A 53 4.30 -6.05 -8.82
CA ILE A 53 4.09 -6.94 -9.97
C ILE A 53 4.46 -6.17 -11.24
N LYS A 54 5.39 -6.70 -12.03
CA LYS A 54 5.90 -6.07 -13.27
C LYS A 54 6.43 -4.62 -13.07
N GLY A 55 6.88 -4.30 -11.86
CA GLY A 55 7.39 -2.97 -11.51
C GLY A 55 6.33 -1.96 -11.08
N LYS A 56 5.07 -2.38 -10.96
CA LYS A 56 3.98 -1.59 -10.40
C LYS A 56 3.68 -2.03 -8.97
N LEU A 57 3.45 -1.06 -8.09
CA LEU A 57 3.07 -1.30 -6.70
C LEU A 57 1.56 -1.54 -6.61
N PHE A 58 1.16 -2.61 -5.93
CA PHE A 58 -0.20 -2.92 -5.59
C PHE A 58 -0.33 -2.98 -4.07
N VAL A 59 -1.42 -2.44 -3.54
CA VAL A 59 -1.67 -2.37 -2.11
C VAL A 59 -3.11 -2.81 -1.85
N ARG A 60 -3.33 -3.51 -0.74
CA ARG A 60 -4.67 -3.84 -0.24
C ARG A 60 -4.77 -3.58 1.25
N TYR A 61 -5.94 -3.16 1.70
CA TYR A 61 -6.27 -3.12 3.12
C TYR A 61 -6.72 -4.51 3.58
N VAL A 62 -6.15 -5.01 4.68
CA VAL A 62 -6.45 -6.34 5.24
C VAL A 62 -7.07 -6.29 6.63
N GLY A 63 -7.21 -5.10 7.24
CA GLY A 63 -7.97 -4.95 8.48
C GLY A 63 -7.19 -5.31 9.75
N GLY A 64 -5.90 -5.01 9.80
CA GLY A 64 -5.12 -5.00 11.04
C GLY A 64 -5.14 -6.36 11.75
N ALA A 65 -4.55 -7.38 11.12
CA ALA A 65 -4.36 -8.66 11.79
C ALA A 65 -3.14 -8.58 12.73
N ILE A 66 -3.28 -7.87 13.85
CA ILE A 66 -2.40 -7.98 15.02
C ILE A 66 -3.28 -8.11 16.26
#